data_AF-E4QBG1-F1
#
_entry.id   AF-E4QBG1-F1
#
_cell.length_a   1.000
_cell.length_b   1.000
_cell.length_c   1.000
_cell.angle_alpha   90.00
_cell.angle_beta   90.00
_cell.angle_gamma   90.00
#
_symmetry.space_group_name_H-M   'P 1'
#
loop_
_entity.id
_entity.type
_entity.pdbx_description
1 polymer ?
#
loop_
_entity_poly.entity_id
_entity_poly.type
_entity_poly.pdbx_seq_one_letter_code
_entity_poly.pdbx_strand_id
1 'polypeptide(L)'
;MQKTDFNSFEIMVDIGECYSKVAKLPDNIRELCSEPECIEDAKYMVVYEDTEEKIYLCQKHFEFIRTNTFCYAIENVLDNPKVQEIPVVFGEDKKVKVSYLGTVDIVHETEDYLRSLGLLDSSESLDVEVFLSMLRAHDRIAYANIVNDKIFAYLLDESNDEYIITEKEWKEILQRLGEYAL
;
A
#
# COMPACT_ATOMS: atom_id res chain seq x y z
N MET A 1 2.36 -22.31 -28.78
CA MET A 1 2.54 -21.80 -27.40
C MET A 1 1.17 -21.77 -26.77
N GLN A 2 0.97 -22.49 -25.67
CA GLN A 2 -0.23 -22.32 -24.85
C GLN A 2 -0.21 -20.88 -24.32
N LYS A 3 -1.26 -20.12 -24.62
CA LYS A 3 -1.58 -18.90 -23.87
C LYS A 3 -2.01 -19.38 -22.50
N THR A 4 -1.19 -19.13 -21.50
CA THR A 4 -1.66 -19.13 -20.13
C THR A 4 -2.48 -17.85 -19.99
N ASP A 5 -3.80 -18.02 -19.92
CA ASP A 5 -4.70 -16.94 -19.54
C ASP A 5 -4.46 -16.68 -18.05
N PHE A 6 -4.05 -15.47 -17.69
CA PHE A 6 -3.78 -15.10 -16.30
C PHE A 6 -4.77 -14.05 -15.83
N ASN A 7 -5.11 -14.10 -14.55
CA ASN A 7 -5.90 -13.08 -13.89
C ASN A 7 -4.98 -12.10 -13.16
N SER A 8 -5.01 -10.81 -13.54
CA SER A 8 -4.21 -9.76 -12.90
C SER A 8 -4.39 -9.69 -11.37
N PHE A 9 -5.54 -10.14 -10.83
CA PHE A 9 -5.75 -10.25 -9.39
C PHE A 9 -4.97 -11.40 -8.75
N GLU A 10 -4.89 -12.55 -9.42
CA GLU A 10 -4.13 -13.72 -8.94
C GLU A 10 -2.63 -13.40 -8.90
N ILE A 11 -2.10 -12.72 -9.92
CA ILE A 11 -0.70 -12.29 -9.97
C ILE A 11 -0.36 -11.33 -8.82
N MET A 12 -1.26 -10.41 -8.51
CA MET A 12 -1.09 -9.49 -7.38
C MET A 12 -0.99 -10.25 -6.06
N VAL A 13 -1.90 -11.21 -5.83
CA VAL A 13 -1.87 -12.08 -4.64
C VAL A 13 -0.57 -12.88 -4.61
N ASP A 14 -0.16 -13.48 -5.73
CA ASP A 14 1.06 -14.27 -5.81
C ASP A 14 2.33 -13.46 -5.50
N ILE A 15 2.38 -12.21 -5.92
CA ILE A 15 3.49 -11.30 -5.59
C ILE A 15 3.44 -10.89 -4.11
N GLY A 16 2.24 -10.64 -3.57
CA GLY A 16 2.05 -10.26 -2.17
C GLY A 16 2.24 -11.39 -1.16
N GLU A 17 1.94 -12.64 -1.54
CA GLU A 17 1.83 -13.79 -0.61
C GLU A 17 2.80 -14.94 -0.94
N CYS A 18 3.20 -15.13 -2.20
CA CYS A 18 3.86 -16.35 -2.69
C CYS A 18 5.33 -16.14 -3.11
N TYR A 19 6.02 -15.12 -2.58
CA TYR A 19 7.44 -14.80 -2.86
C TYR A 19 7.79 -14.55 -4.35
N SER A 20 6.79 -14.30 -5.19
CA SER A 20 7.01 -13.97 -6.60
C SER A 20 7.57 -12.55 -6.73
N LYS A 21 8.51 -12.35 -7.65
CA LYS A 21 9.20 -11.06 -7.85
C LYS A 21 8.98 -10.54 -9.25
N VAL A 22 8.96 -9.22 -9.40
CA VAL A 22 8.92 -8.57 -10.70
C VAL A 22 10.34 -8.17 -11.11
N ALA A 23 10.71 -8.48 -12.34
CA ALA A 23 11.98 -8.08 -12.93
C ALA A 23 11.74 -7.25 -14.19
N LYS A 24 12.48 -6.17 -14.35
CA LYS A 24 12.49 -5.38 -15.59
C LYS A 24 13.19 -6.17 -16.69
N LEU A 25 12.56 -6.23 -17.86
CA LEU A 25 13.15 -6.87 -19.03
C LEU A 25 14.25 -5.99 -19.63
N PRO A 26 15.36 -6.58 -20.09
CA PRO A 26 16.34 -5.89 -20.93
C PRO A 26 15.70 -5.35 -22.22
N ASP A 27 16.13 -4.16 -22.68
CA ASP A 27 15.57 -3.46 -23.86
C ASP A 27 15.63 -4.27 -25.18
N ASN A 28 16.46 -5.30 -25.24
CA ASN A 28 16.61 -6.17 -26.41
C ASN A 28 15.64 -7.36 -26.42
N ILE A 29 14.88 -7.59 -25.35
CA ILE A 29 13.84 -8.63 -25.28
C ILE A 29 12.54 -8.03 -25.82
N ARG A 30 11.88 -8.76 -26.74
CA ARG A 30 10.57 -8.40 -27.26
C ARG A 30 9.61 -9.55 -27.03
N GLU A 31 8.83 -9.41 -25.98
CA GLU A 31 7.71 -10.30 -25.64
C GLU A 31 6.44 -9.45 -25.58
N LEU A 32 5.29 -10.05 -25.88
CA LEU A 32 4.01 -9.38 -25.69
C LEU A 32 3.54 -9.53 -24.26
N CYS A 33 2.75 -8.57 -23.79
CA CYS A 33 2.06 -8.71 -22.51
C CYS A 33 1.19 -9.98 -22.48
N SER A 34 1.23 -10.70 -21.36
CA SER A 34 0.46 -11.92 -21.12
C SER A 34 -1.01 -11.66 -20.79
N GLU A 35 -1.41 -10.41 -20.51
CA GLU A 35 -2.82 -10.05 -20.30
C GLU A 35 -3.62 -10.32 -21.59
N PRO A 36 -4.76 -11.03 -21.52
CA PRO A 36 -5.59 -11.30 -22.68
C PRO A 36 -5.94 -10.02 -23.44
N GLU A 37 -5.89 -10.11 -24.77
CA GLU A 37 -6.20 -8.99 -25.70
C GLU A 37 -5.21 -7.79 -25.64
N CYS A 38 -4.21 -7.81 -24.76
CA CYS A 38 -3.16 -6.82 -24.77
C CYS A 38 -2.14 -7.10 -25.89
N ILE A 39 -1.84 -6.09 -26.69
CA ILE A 39 -0.88 -6.16 -27.81
C ILE A 39 0.37 -5.31 -27.56
N GLU A 40 0.52 -4.76 -26.35
CA GLU A 40 1.67 -3.93 -25.99
C GLU A 40 2.90 -4.80 -25.68
N ASP A 41 4.07 -4.26 -26.00
CA ASP A 41 5.35 -4.88 -25.63
C ASP A 41 5.49 -4.92 -24.10
N ALA A 42 5.91 -6.07 -23.61
CA ALA A 42 6.23 -6.26 -22.22
C ALA A 42 7.51 -5.51 -21.85
N LYS A 43 7.51 -4.92 -20.65
CA LYS A 43 8.67 -4.27 -20.03
C LYS A 43 9.11 -4.96 -18.75
N TYR A 44 8.25 -5.81 -18.18
CA TYR A 44 8.50 -6.51 -16.93
C TYR A 44 8.11 -7.98 -17.05
N MET A 45 8.63 -8.80 -16.15
CA MET A 45 8.34 -10.22 -16.03
C MET A 45 8.16 -10.59 -14.56
N VAL A 46 7.11 -11.33 -14.25
CA VAL A 46 6.93 -11.96 -12.94
C VAL A 46 7.73 -13.27 -12.93
N VAL A 47 8.52 -13.45 -11.88
CA VAL A 47 9.39 -14.60 -11.63
C VAL A 47 8.85 -15.35 -10.41
N TYR A 48 8.38 -16.57 -10.66
CA TYR A 48 7.97 -17.51 -9.63
C TYR A 48 9.18 -18.38 -9.21
N GLU A 49 9.32 -18.67 -7.92
CA GLU A 49 10.49 -19.41 -7.41
C GLU A 49 10.44 -20.91 -7.80
N ASP A 50 9.24 -21.49 -7.93
CA ASP A 50 9.03 -22.93 -8.12
C ASP A 50 8.40 -23.32 -9.48
N THR A 51 8.23 -22.37 -10.41
CA THR A 51 7.62 -22.65 -11.72
C THR A 51 8.45 -22.11 -12.87
N GLU A 52 8.44 -22.80 -14.02
CA GLU A 52 9.00 -22.26 -15.27
C GLU A 52 8.06 -21.23 -15.92
N GLU A 53 6.96 -20.88 -15.25
CA GLU A 53 5.96 -19.97 -15.75
C GLU A 53 6.47 -18.53 -15.74
N LYS A 54 6.27 -17.85 -16.86
CA LYS A 54 6.69 -16.47 -17.05
C LYS A 54 5.49 -15.64 -17.44
N ILE A 55 5.19 -14.66 -16.61
CA ILE A 55 4.13 -13.69 -16.90
C ILE A 55 4.80 -12.40 -17.31
N TYR A 56 4.51 -11.94 -18.52
CA TYR A 56 5.07 -10.73 -19.09
C TYR A 56 4.07 -9.57 -18.97
N LEU A 57 4.54 -8.42 -18.49
CA LEU A 57 3.69 -7.26 -18.21
C LEU A 57 4.17 -6.08 -19.03
N CYS A 58 3.25 -5.43 -19.75
CA CYS A 58 3.49 -4.08 -20.26
C CYS A 58 3.49 -3.06 -19.10
N GLN A 59 3.85 -1.81 -19.40
CA GLN A 59 3.89 -0.75 -18.38
C GLN A 59 2.56 -0.60 -17.64
N LYS A 60 1.45 -0.57 -18.37
CA LYS A 60 0.11 -0.35 -17.80
C LYS A 60 -0.30 -1.46 -16.82
N HIS A 61 -0.09 -2.73 -17.20
CA HIS A 61 -0.46 -3.85 -16.33
C HIS A 61 0.50 -4.02 -15.16
N PHE A 62 1.78 -3.67 -15.35
CA PHE A 62 2.72 -3.54 -14.23
C PHE A 62 2.26 -2.47 -13.24
N GLU A 63 1.87 -1.28 -13.70
CA GLU A 63 1.37 -0.20 -12.83
C GLU A 63 0.10 -0.62 -12.07
N PHE A 64 -0.79 -1.37 -12.72
CA PHE A 64 -1.96 -1.96 -12.08
C PHE A 64 -1.54 -2.91 -10.95
N ILE A 65 -0.71 -3.91 -11.24
CA ILE A 65 -0.23 -4.88 -10.23
C ILE A 65 0.48 -4.16 -9.09
N ARG A 66 1.43 -3.27 -9.41
CA ARG A 66 2.16 -2.45 -8.44
C ARG A 66 1.21 -1.70 -7.50
N THR A 67 0.20 -1.04 -8.04
CA THR A 67 -0.78 -0.27 -7.24
C THR A 67 -1.60 -1.18 -6.33
N ASN A 68 -2.01 -2.35 -6.79
CA ASN A 68 -2.82 -3.23 -5.94
C ASN A 68 -1.97 -3.99 -4.90
N THR A 69 -0.73 -4.38 -5.21
CA THR A 69 0.20 -4.92 -4.21
C THR A 69 0.55 -3.87 -3.14
N PHE A 70 0.56 -2.59 -3.52
CA PHE A 70 0.67 -1.49 -2.55
C PHE A 70 -0.51 -1.46 -1.58
N CYS A 71 -1.74 -1.65 -2.04
CA CYS A 71 -2.91 -1.76 -1.16
C CYS A 71 -2.74 -2.93 -0.17
N TYR A 72 -2.28 -4.09 -0.62
CA TYR A 72 -2.00 -5.23 0.25
C TYR A 72 -0.91 -4.94 1.30
N ALA A 73 0.13 -4.20 0.93
CA ALA A 73 1.15 -3.76 1.89
C ALA A 73 0.52 -2.86 2.98
N ILE A 74 -0.40 -1.97 2.61
CA ILE A 74 -1.12 -1.12 3.56
C ILE A 74 -2.06 -1.96 4.46
N GLU A 75 -2.79 -2.93 3.92
CA GLU A 75 -3.62 -3.85 4.70
C GLU A 75 -2.79 -4.53 5.81
N ASN A 76 -1.60 -5.03 5.48
CA ASN A 76 -0.70 -5.64 6.45
C ASN A 76 -0.21 -4.65 7.53
N VAL A 77 -0.06 -3.36 7.19
CA VAL A 77 0.25 -2.31 8.17
C VAL A 77 -0.93 -2.10 9.12
N LEU A 78 -2.16 -2.04 8.59
CA LEU A 78 -3.37 -1.80 9.37
C LEU A 78 -3.74 -2.97 10.28
N ASP A 79 -3.57 -4.19 9.80
CA ASP A 79 -3.91 -5.41 10.54
C ASP A 79 -2.73 -5.91 11.41
N ASN A 80 -1.63 -5.15 11.45
CA ASN A 80 -0.49 -5.46 12.30
C ASN A 80 -0.92 -5.45 13.79
N PRO A 81 -0.62 -6.51 14.58
CA PRO A 81 -0.96 -6.56 16.00
C PRO A 81 -0.36 -5.44 16.86
N LYS A 82 0.63 -4.71 16.33
CA LYS A 82 1.24 -3.54 16.99
C LYS A 82 0.42 -2.26 16.84
N VAL A 83 -0.59 -2.22 15.97
CA VAL A 83 -1.48 -1.07 15.84
C VAL A 83 -2.24 -0.88 17.15
N GLN A 84 -2.24 0.36 17.65
CA GLN A 84 -2.87 0.71 18.93
C GLN A 84 -3.99 1.71 18.71
N GLU A 85 -5.16 1.46 19.29
CA GLU A 85 -6.24 2.44 19.32
C GLU A 85 -6.01 3.44 20.46
N ILE A 86 -5.99 4.73 20.12
CA ILE A 86 -5.89 5.83 21.06
C ILE A 86 -7.26 6.50 21.17
N PRO A 87 -7.91 6.50 22.35
CA PRO A 87 -9.13 7.25 22.54
C PRO A 87 -8.80 8.74 22.59
N VAL A 88 -9.44 9.53 21.74
CA VAL A 88 -9.30 10.98 21.69
C VAL A 88 -10.65 11.61 21.97
N VAL A 89 -10.68 12.48 22.98
CA VAL A 89 -11.82 13.37 23.24
C VAL A 89 -11.59 14.67 22.48
N PHE A 90 -12.59 15.23 21.81
CA PHE A 90 -12.54 16.51 21.11
C PHE A 90 -13.88 17.26 21.11
N GLY A 91 -13.88 18.56 20.78
CA GLY A 91 -15.09 19.38 20.80
C GLY A 91 -15.82 19.38 22.16
N GLU A 92 -17.16 19.38 22.12
CA GLU A 92 -18.05 19.22 23.29
C GLU A 92 -18.11 17.75 23.75
N ASP A 93 -16.97 17.20 24.18
CA ASP A 93 -16.84 15.83 24.72
C ASP A 93 -17.13 14.67 23.75
N LYS A 94 -17.00 14.91 22.43
CA LYS A 94 -17.03 13.83 21.43
C LYS A 94 -15.84 12.91 21.64
N LYS A 95 -16.04 11.61 21.50
CA LYS A 95 -14.99 10.59 21.65
C LYS A 95 -14.87 9.79 20.38
N VAL A 96 -13.66 9.67 19.88
CA VAL A 96 -13.30 8.82 18.74
C VAL A 96 -12.09 7.98 19.10
N LYS A 97 -11.83 6.95 18.30
CA LYS A 97 -10.57 6.22 18.34
C LYS A 97 -9.72 6.56 17.14
N VAL A 98 -8.45 6.82 17.38
CA VAL A 98 -7.44 7.04 16.35
C VAL A 98 -6.42 5.91 16.42
N SER A 99 -6.12 5.29 15.29
CA SER A 99 -5.16 4.20 15.19
C SER A 99 -3.75 4.75 15.09
N TYR A 100 -2.89 4.41 16.04
CA TYR A 100 -1.45 4.56 15.96
C TYR A 100 -0.87 3.40 15.16
N LEU A 101 -0.30 3.69 13.99
CA LEU A 101 0.22 2.68 13.08
C LEU A 101 1.70 2.34 13.33
N GLY A 102 2.46 3.28 13.90
CA GLY A 102 3.90 3.14 14.10
C GLY A 102 4.65 4.46 13.93
N THR A 103 5.97 4.40 13.91
CA THR A 103 6.83 5.54 13.56
C THR A 103 6.96 5.67 12.04
N VAL A 104 7.55 6.78 11.58
CA VAL A 104 7.93 6.97 10.17
C VAL A 104 8.85 5.88 9.61
N ASP A 105 9.49 5.07 10.46
CA ASP A 105 10.33 3.94 10.03
C ASP A 105 9.55 2.92 9.20
N ILE A 106 8.24 2.80 9.40
CA ILE A 106 7.38 1.91 8.60
C ILE A 106 7.35 2.28 7.11
N VAL A 107 7.64 3.54 6.78
CA VAL A 107 7.76 3.99 5.39
C VAL A 107 8.97 3.32 4.74
N HIS A 108 10.10 3.26 5.46
CA HIS A 108 11.30 2.57 5.01
C HIS A 108 11.11 1.05 4.95
N GLU A 109 10.45 0.45 5.94
CA GLU A 109 10.12 -0.99 5.91
C GLU A 109 9.24 -1.33 4.69
N THR A 110 8.25 -0.48 4.40
CA THR A 110 7.38 -0.63 3.22
C THR A 110 8.17 -0.45 1.92
N GLU A 111 9.06 0.54 1.85
CA GLU A 111 9.93 0.75 0.68
C GLU A 111 10.80 -0.48 0.41
N ASP A 112 11.47 -1.00 1.44
CA ASP A 112 12.34 -2.17 1.35
C ASP A 112 11.56 -3.41 0.91
N TYR A 113 10.36 -3.60 1.45
CA TYR A 113 9.45 -4.66 1.04
C TYR A 113 9.12 -4.57 -0.46
N LEU A 114 8.62 -3.43 -0.92
CA LEU A 114 8.23 -3.23 -2.32
C LEU A 114 9.41 -3.34 -3.28
N ARG A 115 10.59 -2.87 -2.86
CA ARG A 115 11.84 -3.02 -3.61
C ARG A 115 12.28 -4.48 -3.69
N SER A 116 12.14 -5.25 -2.61
CA SER A 116 12.47 -6.69 -2.60
C SER A 116 11.61 -7.51 -3.56
N LEU A 117 10.38 -7.05 -3.81
CA LEU A 117 9.44 -7.61 -4.79
C LEU A 117 9.67 -7.09 -6.22
N GLY A 118 10.60 -6.13 -6.41
CA GLY A 118 10.87 -5.51 -7.70
C GLY A 118 9.76 -4.58 -8.20
N LEU A 119 8.94 -4.06 -7.29
CA LEU A 119 7.87 -3.09 -7.58
C LEU A 119 8.35 -1.64 -7.53
N LEU A 120 9.55 -1.41 -6.97
CA LEU A 120 10.24 -0.12 -6.97
C LEU A 120 11.61 -0.27 -7.65
N ASP A 121 11.86 0.58 -8.65
CA ASP A 121 13.18 0.71 -9.27
C ASP A 121 14.20 1.23 -8.24
N SER A 122 15.49 0.91 -8.42
CA SER A 122 16.58 1.29 -7.49
C SER A 122 16.73 2.81 -7.26
N SER A 123 16.19 3.63 -8.16
CA SER A 123 16.19 5.09 -8.07
C SER A 123 14.89 5.68 -7.53
N GLU A 124 13.83 4.89 -7.40
CA GLU A 124 12.58 5.34 -6.79
C GLU A 124 12.73 5.27 -5.26
N SER A 125 12.21 6.28 -4.56
CA SER A 125 12.09 6.29 -3.09
C SER A 125 10.64 6.50 -2.72
N LEU A 126 10.18 5.80 -1.69
CA LEU A 126 8.85 6.02 -1.13
C LEU A 126 8.97 7.11 -0.07
N ASP A 127 8.68 8.35 -0.45
CA ASP A 127 8.62 9.41 0.53
C ASP A 127 7.34 9.31 1.38
N VAL A 128 7.38 10.04 2.49
CA VAL A 128 6.31 10.09 3.49
C VAL A 128 4.97 10.54 2.89
N GLU A 129 4.95 11.52 1.99
CA GLU A 129 3.70 12.04 1.45
C GLU A 129 3.08 11.06 0.46
N VAL A 130 3.90 10.35 -0.32
CA VAL A 130 3.43 9.25 -1.17
C VAL A 130 2.85 8.13 -0.30
N PHE A 131 3.54 7.72 0.78
CA PHE A 131 3.03 6.71 1.71
C PHE A 131 1.71 7.13 2.37
N LEU A 132 1.62 8.37 2.87
CA LEU A 132 0.37 8.89 3.44
C LEU A 132 -0.75 9.00 2.41
N SER A 133 -0.42 9.26 1.14
CA SER A 133 -1.40 9.27 0.05
C SER A 133 -1.91 7.86 -0.25
N MET A 134 -1.02 6.87 -0.20
CA MET A 134 -1.38 5.45 -0.33
C MET A 134 -2.28 4.98 0.81
N LEU A 135 -1.95 5.33 2.06
CA LEU A 135 -2.81 5.07 3.22
C LEU A 135 -4.21 5.64 2.98
N ARG A 136 -4.31 6.92 2.63
CA ARG A 136 -5.59 7.61 2.40
C ARG A 136 -6.37 7.10 1.18
N ALA A 137 -5.74 6.35 0.29
CA ALA A 137 -6.43 5.70 -0.83
C ALA A 137 -7.10 4.38 -0.43
N HIS A 138 -6.75 3.81 0.73
CA HIS A 138 -7.40 2.64 1.26
C HIS A 138 -8.80 3.00 1.80
N ASP A 139 -9.80 2.23 1.40
CA ASP A 139 -11.22 2.46 1.72
C ASP A 139 -11.55 2.57 3.22
N ARG A 140 -10.81 1.86 4.08
CA ARG A 140 -10.91 1.91 5.53
C ARG A 140 -10.37 3.20 6.15
N ILE A 141 -9.65 4.06 5.43
CA ILE A 141 -8.98 5.23 5.99
C ILE A 141 -9.64 6.52 5.51
N ALA A 142 -10.21 7.29 6.45
CA ALA A 142 -10.70 8.64 6.13
C ALA A 142 -9.61 9.71 6.24
N TYR A 143 -8.71 9.58 7.23
CA TYR A 143 -7.61 10.51 7.43
C TYR A 143 -6.35 9.79 7.90
N ALA A 144 -5.17 10.27 7.48
CA ALA A 144 -3.89 9.81 8.00
C ALA A 144 -2.85 10.94 7.98
N ASN A 145 -2.10 11.09 9.07
CA ASN A 145 -1.07 12.13 9.23
C ASN A 145 0.04 11.70 10.18
N ILE A 146 1.18 12.39 10.08
CA ILE A 146 2.29 12.26 11.02
C ILE A 146 2.21 13.34 12.10
N VAL A 147 2.44 12.93 13.33
CA VAL A 147 2.59 13.82 14.49
C VAL A 147 3.84 13.39 15.27
N ASN A 148 4.83 14.28 15.38
CA ASN A 148 6.08 14.06 16.12
C ASN A 148 6.86 12.78 15.78
N ASP A 149 6.81 12.29 14.53
CA ASP A 149 7.36 11.01 14.02
C ASP A 149 6.42 9.80 14.01
N LYS A 150 5.23 9.94 14.60
CA LYS A 150 4.23 8.88 14.71
C LYS A 150 3.19 9.02 13.62
N ILE A 151 2.83 7.91 12.98
CA ILE A 151 1.78 7.85 11.97
C ILE A 151 0.47 7.48 12.66
N PHE A 152 -0.53 8.33 12.45
CA PHE A 152 -1.88 8.15 12.95
C PHE A 152 -2.84 8.08 11.79
N ALA A 153 -3.83 7.19 11.90
CA ALA A 153 -4.92 7.05 10.95
C ALA A 153 -6.26 7.04 11.68
N TYR A 154 -7.25 7.69 11.08
CA TYR A 154 -8.64 7.58 11.49
C TYR A 154 -9.34 6.59 10.55
N LEU A 155 -9.71 5.45 11.13
CA LEU A 155 -10.31 4.33 10.42
C LEU A 155 -11.84 4.43 10.41
N LEU A 156 -12.45 4.09 9.28
CA LEU A 156 -13.88 3.95 9.05
C LEU A 156 -14.31 2.50 9.33
N ASP A 157 -14.18 2.06 10.57
CA ASP A 157 -14.56 0.72 11.01
C ASP A 157 -15.63 0.74 12.12
N GLU A 158 -16.01 -0.44 12.63
CA GLU A 158 -16.99 -0.60 13.72
C GLU A 158 -16.66 0.21 14.98
N SER A 159 -15.40 0.65 15.15
CA SER A 159 -15.01 1.45 16.30
C SER A 159 -15.38 2.93 16.16
N ASN A 160 -15.69 3.38 14.95
CA ASN A 160 -16.02 4.77 14.57
C ASN A 160 -17.28 4.87 13.69
N ASP A 161 -18.09 3.81 13.61
CA ASP A 161 -19.26 3.70 12.73
C ASP A 161 -20.38 4.73 13.02
N GLU A 162 -20.47 5.21 14.25
CA GLU A 162 -21.48 6.17 14.69
C GLU A 162 -21.19 7.63 14.25
N TYR A 163 -19.96 7.98 13.88
CA TYR A 163 -19.60 9.38 13.63
C TYR A 163 -18.42 9.54 12.68
N ILE A 164 -18.67 10.03 11.46
CA ILE A 164 -17.61 10.44 10.52
C ILE A 164 -17.14 11.85 10.88
N ILE A 165 -15.87 11.99 11.28
CA ILE A 165 -15.27 13.29 11.60
C ILE A 165 -15.05 14.16 10.35
N THR A 166 -15.09 15.47 10.54
CA THR A 166 -14.75 16.44 9.48
C THR A 166 -13.24 16.74 9.44
N GLU A 167 -12.74 17.34 8.35
CA GLU A 167 -11.34 17.77 8.24
C GLU A 167 -10.93 18.76 9.36
N LYS A 168 -11.86 19.64 9.77
CA LYS A 168 -11.62 20.59 10.86
C LYS A 168 -11.44 19.87 12.19
N GLU A 169 -12.29 18.88 12.46
CA GLU A 169 -12.21 18.06 13.67
C GLU A 169 -10.95 17.19 13.66
N TRP A 170 -10.56 16.67 12.50
CA TRP A 170 -9.30 15.97 12.36
C TRP A 170 -8.08 16.85 12.71
N LYS A 171 -8.06 18.12 12.29
CA LYS A 171 -7.00 19.06 12.69
C LYS A 171 -6.96 19.30 14.20
N GLU A 172 -8.11 19.36 14.87
CA GLU A 172 -8.17 19.46 16.33
C GLU A 172 -7.63 18.19 17.00
N ILE A 173 -8.00 17.02 16.50
CA ILE A 173 -7.50 15.72 16.96
C ILE A 173 -5.98 15.66 16.83
N LEU A 174 -5.42 16.08 15.70
CA LEU A 174 -3.96 16.12 15.49
C LEU A 174 -3.23 17.02 16.50
N GLN A 175 -3.80 18.17 16.83
CA GLN A 175 -3.23 19.06 17.86
C GLN A 175 -3.19 18.35 19.22
N ARG A 176 -4.29 17.70 19.62
CA ARG A 176 -4.36 16.94 20.87
C ARG A 176 -3.34 15.80 20.88
N LEU A 177 -3.24 15.02 19.80
CA LEU A 177 -2.23 13.96 19.69
C LEU A 177 -0.80 14.49 19.83
N GLY A 178 -0.53 15.69 19.31
CA GLY A 178 0.78 16.34 19.44
C GLY A 178 1.13 16.75 20.87
N GLU A 179 0.13 17.13 21.67
CA GLU A 179 0.28 17.45 23.10
C GLU A 179 0.56 16.19 23.94
N TYR A 180 -0.04 15.04 23.59
CA TYR A 180 0.18 13.76 24.28
C TYR A 180 1.46 13.02 23.83
N ALA A 181 1.99 13.35 22.65
CA ALA A 181 3.16 12.68 22.08
C ALA A 181 4.51 13.31 22.52
N LEU A 182 4.49 14.35 23.36
CA LEU A 182 5.63 14.98 24.04
C LEU A 182 5.81 14.43 25.46
#